data_AF-A0AAD8CGR0-F1
#
_entry.id   AF-A0AAD8CGR0-F1
#
_cell.length_a   1.000
_cell.length_b   1.000
_cell.length_c   1.000
_cell.angle_alpha   90.00
_cell.angle_beta   90.00
_cell.angle_gamma   90.00
#
_symmetry.space_group_name_H-M   'P 1'
#
loop_
_entity.id
_entity.type
_entity.pdbx_description
1 polymer ?
#
loop_
_entity_poly.entity_id
_entity_poly.type
_entity_poly.pdbx_seq_one_letter_code
_entity_poly.pdbx_strand_id
1 'polypeptide(L)'
;MAGRQPVQWRCVYNDSAILEKLAESMYSFKAYPLDDDFGVVAAALINKHPCLKEQGSPTGWYGWKNSLKFKMGNYRTKLRKAGCLDIAINRGKRGKYFPEGEPATKNIKRPKRSEANFLPNFPEGQDETSLEMDREALVEEMKKRQPNRTLVSQKMDQKFQLRRRELVETGPPVQKMVERWQALFTESQVFDEFNRIACKNLQRDFFEALDHYTPRFIHIFKSKTGSVGRTLAELLEQISRVSHSRAHSHTVH
;
A
#
# COMPACT_ATOMS: atom_id res chain seq x y z
N MET A 1 35.93 -3.28 49.14
CA MET A 1 36.17 -3.36 47.69
C MET A 1 34.89 -3.84 47.01
N ALA A 2 33.96 -2.94 46.74
CA ALA A 2 32.74 -3.24 45.98
C ALA A 2 32.80 -2.43 44.68
N GLY A 3 33.20 -3.09 43.60
CA GLY A 3 33.30 -2.49 42.27
C GLY A 3 31.91 -2.24 41.70
N ARG A 4 31.55 -0.97 41.49
CA ARG A 4 30.43 -0.59 40.63
C ARG A 4 30.82 -0.92 39.19
N GLN A 5 30.01 -1.74 38.52
CA GLN A 5 30.05 -1.85 37.07
C GLN A 5 29.63 -0.51 36.45
N PRO A 6 30.28 -0.05 35.36
CA PRO A 6 29.87 1.16 34.68
C PRO A 6 28.58 0.88 33.91
N VAL A 7 27.53 1.62 34.24
CA VAL A 7 26.30 1.71 33.45
C VAL A 7 26.66 2.16 32.04
N GLN A 8 26.50 1.24 31.09
CA GLN A 8 26.60 1.50 29.66
C GLN A 8 25.45 2.44 29.28
N TRP A 9 25.76 3.74 29.16
CA TRP A 9 24.85 4.73 28.61
C TRP A 9 24.54 4.35 27.15
N ARG A 10 23.48 3.58 26.92
CA ARG A 10 22.90 3.43 25.56
C ARG A 10 22.45 4.81 25.13
N CYS A 11 23.02 5.31 24.04
CA CYS A 11 22.67 6.56 23.38
C CYS A 11 21.28 6.50 22.74
N VAL A 12 20.21 6.41 23.55
CA VAL A 12 18.80 6.40 23.08
C VAL A 12 18.46 7.66 22.26
N TYR A 13 19.22 8.76 22.42
CA TYR A 13 19.03 10.01 21.70
C TYR A 13 19.53 10.03 20.25
N ASN A 14 20.58 9.26 19.91
CA ASN A 14 21.16 9.31 18.56
C ASN A 14 20.37 8.44 17.56
N ASP A 15 19.81 7.32 18.01
CA ASP A 15 19.05 6.39 17.15
C ASP A 15 17.82 7.07 16.55
N SER A 16 17.12 7.91 17.33
CA SER A 16 15.93 8.63 16.87
C SER A 16 16.24 9.67 15.79
N ALA A 17 17.39 10.34 15.86
CA ALA A 17 17.80 11.35 14.88
C ALA A 17 18.21 10.70 13.55
N ILE A 18 18.93 9.57 13.61
CA ILE A 18 19.29 8.75 12.44
C ILE A 18 18.02 8.28 11.74
N LEU A 19 17.07 7.70 12.50
CA LEU A 19 15.79 7.26 11.96
C LEU A 19 14.98 8.41 11.35
N GLU A 20 15.07 9.63 11.90
CA GLU A 20 14.36 10.80 11.36
C GLU A 20 14.91 11.23 10.00
N LYS A 21 16.23 11.28 9.86
CA LYS A 21 16.88 11.60 8.58
C LYS A 21 16.69 10.51 7.54
N LEU A 22 16.70 9.24 7.96
CA LEU A 22 16.34 8.14 7.08
C LEU A 22 14.87 8.22 6.65
N ALA A 23 13.95 8.54 7.56
CA ALA A 23 12.54 8.70 7.22
C ALA A 23 12.32 9.87 6.25
N GLU A 24 12.94 11.03 6.50
CA GLU A 24 12.93 12.18 5.60
C GLU A 24 13.43 11.83 4.19
N SER A 25 14.59 11.18 4.10
CA SER A 25 15.18 10.78 2.82
C SER A 25 14.36 9.69 2.13
N MET A 26 13.87 8.69 2.85
CA MET A 26 12.99 7.67 2.25
C MET A 26 11.71 8.29 1.72
N TYR A 27 11.14 9.26 2.45
CA TYR A 27 9.90 9.94 2.06
C TYR A 27 10.06 10.74 0.76
N SER A 28 11.23 11.35 0.51
CA SER A 28 11.47 12.09 -0.75
C SER A 28 11.50 11.18 -1.98
N PHE A 29 11.91 9.91 -1.83
CA PHE A 29 11.84 8.92 -2.91
C PHE A 29 10.48 8.22 -2.99
N LYS A 30 9.91 7.86 -1.84
CA LYS A 30 8.67 7.09 -1.74
C LYS A 30 7.95 7.40 -0.43
N ALA A 31 6.84 8.13 -0.53
CA ALA A 31 6.01 8.48 0.63
C ALA A 31 5.46 7.26 1.40
N TYR A 32 5.26 6.13 0.70
CA TYR A 32 4.74 4.87 1.23
C TYR A 32 5.59 3.67 0.78
N PRO A 33 6.74 3.42 1.43
CA PRO A 33 7.60 2.29 1.12
C PRO A 33 6.92 0.94 1.44
N LEU A 34 7.25 -0.09 0.65
CA LEU A 34 6.87 -1.49 0.87
C LEU A 34 7.75 -2.10 1.98
N ASP A 35 7.33 -3.25 2.51
CA ASP A 35 8.06 -3.91 3.60
C ASP A 35 9.51 -4.27 3.24
N ASP A 36 9.75 -4.60 1.97
CA ASP A 36 11.08 -4.89 1.42
C ASP A 36 11.96 -3.64 1.35
N ASP A 37 11.39 -2.49 1.02
CA ASP A 37 12.10 -1.21 0.96
C ASP A 37 12.72 -0.87 2.33
N PHE A 38 11.99 -1.10 3.43
CA PHE A 38 12.51 -0.92 4.78
C PHE A 38 13.64 -1.91 5.12
N GLY A 39 13.57 -3.13 4.60
CA GLY A 39 14.62 -4.13 4.76
C GLY A 39 15.91 -3.71 4.07
N VAL A 40 15.81 -3.23 2.83
CA VAL A 40 16.96 -2.73 2.06
C VAL A 40 17.64 -1.56 2.77
N VAL A 41 16.87 -0.58 3.23
CA VAL A 41 17.42 0.61 3.91
C VAL A 41 18.06 0.24 5.26
N ALA A 42 17.42 -0.64 6.03
CA ALA A 42 17.97 -1.09 7.31
C ALA A 42 19.26 -1.90 7.14
N ALA A 43 19.32 -2.78 6.13
CA ALA A 43 20.54 -3.53 5.81
C ALA A 43 21.67 -2.59 5.35
N ALA A 44 21.37 -1.60 4.50
CA ALA A 44 22.33 -0.61 4.05
C ALA A 44 22.87 0.24 5.21
N LEU A 45 22.02 0.62 6.17
CA LEU A 45 22.42 1.34 7.38
C LEU A 45 23.48 0.58 8.19
N ILE A 46 23.25 -0.71 8.44
CA ILE A 46 24.17 -1.55 9.22
C ILE A 46 25.46 -1.85 8.44
N ASN A 47 25.38 -2.09 7.14
CA ASN A 47 26.56 -2.30 6.30
C ASN A 47 27.48 -1.08 6.29
N LYS A 48 26.91 0.14 6.23
CA LYS A 48 27.67 1.40 6.25
C LYS A 48 28.17 1.75 7.65
N HIS A 49 27.43 1.37 8.69
CA HIS A 49 27.73 1.68 10.08
C HIS A 49 27.64 0.42 10.96
N PRO A 50 28.66 -0.46 10.95
CA PRO A 50 28.64 -1.70 11.72
C PRO A 50 28.49 -1.52 13.24
N CYS A 51 28.85 -0.34 13.76
CA CYS A 51 28.67 0.02 15.18
C CYS A 51 27.20 0.15 15.62
N LEU A 52 26.26 0.27 14.68
CA LEU A 52 24.81 0.32 14.95
C LEU A 52 24.16 -1.07 15.00
N LYS A 53 24.93 -2.14 14.78
CA LYS A 53 24.41 -3.52 14.73
C LYS A 53 23.80 -3.94 16.08
N GLU A 54 22.57 -4.43 16.05
CA GLU A 54 21.90 -4.94 17.26
C GLU A 54 22.60 -6.20 17.80
N GLN A 55 22.99 -6.17 19.09
CA GLN A 55 23.57 -7.32 19.77
C GLN A 55 22.51 -8.41 19.98
N GLY A 56 22.83 -9.64 19.58
CA GLY A 56 21.94 -10.80 19.74
C GLY A 56 21.05 -11.14 18.55
N SER A 57 21.10 -10.35 17.46
CA SER A 57 20.42 -10.68 16.20
C SER A 57 21.43 -11.22 15.17
N PRO A 58 21.14 -12.34 14.45
CA PRO A 58 22.03 -12.88 13.42
C PRO A 58 22.33 -11.86 12.31
N THR A 59 21.33 -11.05 11.93
CA THR A 59 21.43 -10.07 10.86
C THR A 59 21.69 -8.65 11.38
N GLY A 60 21.23 -8.32 12.58
CA GLY A 60 21.53 -7.05 13.27
C GLY A 60 20.81 -5.81 12.73
N TRP A 61 19.98 -5.93 11.67
CA TRP A 61 19.22 -4.84 11.06
C TRP A 61 17.70 -4.92 11.29
N TYR A 62 17.17 -6.02 11.84
CA TYR A 62 15.74 -6.25 11.93
C TYR A 62 15.02 -5.25 12.85
N GLY A 63 15.57 -4.92 14.02
CA GLY A 63 14.96 -3.90 14.89
C GLY A 63 15.08 -2.49 14.32
N TRP A 64 16.11 -2.20 13.52
CA TRP A 64 16.19 -0.96 12.73
C TRP A 64 15.09 -0.89 11.67
N LYS A 65 14.80 -1.99 10.95
CA LYS A 65 13.66 -2.05 10.00
C LYS A 65 12.35 -1.69 10.70
N ASN A 66 12.06 -2.30 11.85
CA ASN A 66 10.83 -2.03 12.59
C ASN A 66 10.76 -0.58 13.10
N SER A 67 11.86 -0.09 13.68
CA SER A 67 11.96 1.28 14.17
C SER A 67 11.78 2.30 13.06
N LEU A 68 12.30 2.01 11.86
CA LEU A 68 12.15 2.85 10.67
C LEU A 68 10.71 2.85 10.14
N LYS A 69 9.99 1.73 10.19
CA LYS A 69 8.55 1.68 9.87
C LYS A 69 7.75 2.59 10.80
N PHE A 70 8.00 2.54 12.09
CA PHE A 70 7.35 3.41 13.07
C PHE A 70 7.74 4.89 12.87
N LYS A 71 9.04 5.17 12.67
CA LYS A 71 9.52 6.53 12.46
C LYS A 71 8.97 7.14 11.17
N MET A 72 8.87 6.37 10.09
CA MET A 72 8.20 6.80 8.85
C MET A 72 6.72 7.11 9.08
N GLY A 73 6.01 6.32 9.88
CA GLY A 73 4.64 6.63 10.30
C GLY A 73 4.52 7.95 11.08
N ASN A 74 5.46 8.20 11.98
CA ASN A 74 5.53 9.43 12.76
C ASN A 74 5.94 10.64 11.91
N TYR A 75 6.89 10.46 10.99
CA TYR A 75 7.34 11.50 10.07
C TYR A 75 6.19 11.97 9.16
N ARG A 76 5.42 11.03 8.60
CA ARG A 76 4.16 11.34 7.89
C ARG A 76 3.18 12.11 8.78
N THR A 77 3.02 11.67 10.04
CA THR A 77 2.14 12.35 11.01
C THR A 77 2.65 13.75 11.40
N LYS A 78 3.96 14.00 11.37
CA LYS A 78 4.61 15.29 11.63
C LYS A 78 4.38 16.25 10.46
N LEU A 79 4.63 15.81 9.22
CA LEU A 79 4.34 16.59 8.01
C LEU A 79 2.85 16.96 7.94
N ARG A 80 1.98 16.02 8.31
CA ARG A 80 0.53 16.22 8.45
C ARG A 80 0.14 17.33 9.44
N LYS A 81 0.91 17.56 10.53
CA LYS A 81 0.65 18.63 11.51
C LYS A 81 1.19 19.98 11.07
N ALA A 82 2.18 20.01 10.18
CA ALA A 82 2.89 21.23 9.75
C ALA A 82 2.20 21.99 8.60
N GLY A 83 1.02 21.57 8.15
CA GLY A 83 0.24 22.30 7.13
C GLY A 83 0.46 21.86 5.70
N CYS A 84 1.09 20.69 5.45
CA CYS A 84 0.98 20.04 4.14
C CYS A 84 -0.52 19.74 3.86
N LEU A 85 -0.99 20.05 2.65
CA LEU A 85 -2.40 20.06 2.18
C LEU A 85 -3.24 18.80 2.45
N ASP A 86 -2.61 17.73 2.94
CA ASP A 86 -3.21 16.48 3.40
C ASP A 86 -4.29 16.68 4.49
N ILE A 87 -4.40 17.86 5.13
CA ILE A 87 -5.48 18.17 6.09
C ILE A 87 -5.91 19.64 6.15
N ALA A 88 -6.76 20.09 5.23
CA ALA A 88 -7.79 21.09 5.57
C ALA A 88 -9.11 20.42 6.04
N ILE A 89 -9.26 19.11 5.79
CA ILE A 89 -10.57 18.44 5.77
C ILE A 89 -10.90 17.73 7.10
N ASN A 90 -9.92 17.46 7.97
CA ASN A 90 -10.18 16.99 9.34
C ASN A 90 -10.35 18.12 10.37
N ARG A 91 -10.72 19.35 9.96
CA ARG A 91 -11.38 20.28 10.91
C ARG A 91 -12.83 19.84 11.11
N GLY A 92 -13.01 18.66 11.67
CA GLY A 92 -14.22 18.29 12.40
C GLY A 92 -14.24 19.05 13.72
N LYS A 93 -14.43 20.37 13.65
CA LYS A 93 -14.93 21.32 14.67
C LYS A 93 -14.45 22.72 14.30
N ARG A 94 -15.41 23.65 14.27
CA ARG A 94 -15.19 25.10 14.33
C ARG A 94 -14.10 25.37 15.37
N GLY A 95 -12.92 25.80 14.93
CA GLY A 95 -11.97 26.44 15.82
C GLY A 95 -12.56 27.79 16.20
N LYS A 96 -12.54 28.13 17.49
CA LYS A 96 -13.15 29.31 18.10
C LYS A 96 -12.60 30.67 17.60
N TYR A 97 -11.81 30.69 16.52
CA TYR A 97 -10.97 31.83 16.12
C TYR A 97 -11.06 32.27 14.65
N PHE A 98 -11.91 31.68 13.80
CA PHE A 98 -12.10 32.17 12.42
C PHE A 98 -13.56 32.00 11.96
N PRO A 99 -14.38 33.07 11.96
CA PRO A 99 -15.81 33.00 11.66
C PRO A 99 -16.17 33.23 10.19
N GLU A 100 -15.26 33.70 9.33
CA GLU A 100 -15.58 34.02 7.94
C GLU A 100 -14.71 33.23 6.96
N GLY A 101 -15.35 32.25 6.32
CA GLY A 101 -14.80 31.45 5.24
C GLY A 101 -15.79 30.34 4.90
N GLU A 102 -16.19 30.23 3.64
CA GLU A 102 -17.11 29.19 3.20
C GLU A 102 -16.54 27.78 3.55
N PRO A 103 -17.39 26.84 3.99
CA PRO A 103 -16.92 25.54 4.47
C PRO A 103 -16.36 24.71 3.31
N ALA A 104 -15.05 24.47 3.31
CA ALA A 104 -14.29 23.67 2.34
C ALA A 104 -14.68 22.16 2.25
N THR A 105 -15.81 21.75 2.85
CA THR A 105 -16.17 20.34 3.07
C THR A 105 -17.47 19.92 2.41
N LYS A 106 -18.12 20.75 1.60
CA LYS A 106 -19.43 20.38 1.02
C LYS A 106 -19.33 19.30 -0.06
N ASN A 107 -18.18 19.15 -0.74
CA ASN A 107 -18.07 18.26 -1.91
C ASN A 107 -16.97 17.19 -1.84
N ILE A 108 -16.23 17.07 -0.71
CA ILE A 108 -15.12 16.11 -0.63
C ILE A 108 -15.56 14.83 0.09
N LYS A 109 -15.45 13.69 -0.62
CA LYS A 109 -15.75 12.36 -0.08
C LYS A 109 -14.88 12.10 1.16
N ARG A 110 -15.44 11.63 2.27
CA ARG A 110 -14.64 11.39 3.48
C ARG A 110 -13.81 10.10 3.37
N PRO A 111 -12.57 10.06 3.91
CA PRO A 111 -11.79 8.83 3.97
C PRO A 111 -12.50 7.76 4.81
N LYS A 112 -12.56 6.53 4.30
CA LYS A 112 -12.93 5.35 5.10
C LYS A 112 -11.74 4.88 5.92
N ARG A 113 -11.99 4.23 7.07
CA ARG A 113 -11.00 3.76 8.06
C ARG A 113 -9.85 2.88 7.50
N SER A 114 -9.98 2.39 6.26
CA SER A 114 -9.01 1.54 5.56
C SER A 114 -8.29 2.21 4.38
N GLU A 115 -8.55 3.49 4.10
CA GLU A 115 -7.90 4.22 3.01
C GLU A 115 -6.65 4.93 3.57
N ALA A 116 -5.50 4.23 3.51
CA ALA A 116 -4.23 4.74 4.00
C ALA A 116 -3.75 5.96 3.18
N ASN A 117 -4.06 5.98 1.88
CA ASN A 117 -3.64 7.02 0.93
C ASN A 117 -4.85 7.76 0.35
N PHE A 118 -5.47 8.61 1.18
CA PHE A 118 -6.69 9.33 0.79
C PHE A 118 -6.40 10.47 -0.22
N LEU A 119 -5.43 11.36 0.06
CA LEU A 119 -5.01 12.49 -0.80
C LEU A 119 -3.48 12.73 -0.71
N PRO A 120 -2.65 11.90 -1.36
CA PRO A 120 -1.20 12.09 -1.32
C PRO A 120 -0.75 13.38 -2.05
N ASN A 121 0.20 14.12 -1.48
CA ASN A 121 0.79 15.32 -2.09
C ASN A 121 1.68 14.97 -3.28
N PHE A 122 1.70 15.80 -4.33
CA PHE A 122 2.62 15.65 -5.47
C PHE A 122 4.09 15.62 -5.00
N PRO A 123 4.98 14.89 -5.72
CA PRO A 123 6.40 14.90 -5.43
C PRO A 123 6.97 16.28 -5.76
N GLU A 124 7.98 16.69 -5.01
CA GLU A 124 8.61 18.00 -5.19
C GLU A 124 9.18 18.12 -6.62
N GLY A 125 8.72 19.13 -7.38
CA GLY A 125 9.16 19.38 -8.76
C GLY A 125 8.28 18.80 -9.89
N GLN A 126 7.14 18.16 -9.58
CA GLN A 126 6.16 17.74 -10.60
C GLN A 126 4.95 18.69 -10.59
N ASP A 127 4.63 19.28 -11.74
CA ASP A 127 3.45 20.11 -11.94
C ASP A 127 2.28 19.30 -12.55
N GLU A 128 1.06 19.84 -12.40
CA GLU A 128 -0.15 19.20 -12.91
C GLU A 128 -0.11 19.01 -14.44
N THR A 129 0.55 19.92 -15.14
CA THR A 129 0.75 19.91 -16.59
C THR A 129 1.62 18.75 -17.07
N SER A 130 2.77 18.51 -16.43
CA SER A 130 3.65 17.38 -16.75
C SER A 130 2.94 16.05 -16.52
N LEU A 131 2.11 15.96 -15.48
CA LEU A 131 1.37 14.75 -15.16
C LEU A 131 0.21 14.48 -16.14
N GLU A 132 -0.39 15.52 -16.72
CA GLU A 132 -1.41 15.40 -17.78
C GLU A 132 -0.77 14.94 -19.10
N MET A 133 0.40 15.46 -19.49
CA MET A 133 1.15 14.95 -20.65
C MET A 133 1.47 13.45 -20.50
N ASP A 134 1.93 13.05 -19.30
CA ASP A 134 2.18 11.64 -19.03
C ASP A 134 0.89 10.81 -19.11
N ARG A 135 -0.25 11.35 -18.68
CA ARG A 135 -1.58 10.70 -18.78
C ARG A 135 -1.95 10.44 -20.23
N GLU A 136 -1.79 11.42 -21.12
CA GLU A 136 -2.04 11.24 -22.56
C GLU A 136 -1.17 10.12 -23.14
N ALA A 137 0.11 10.11 -22.79
CA ALA A 137 1.03 9.06 -23.23
C ALA A 137 0.67 7.66 -22.66
N LEU A 138 -0.04 7.57 -21.53
CA LEU A 138 -0.61 6.31 -21.04
C LEU A 138 -1.85 5.90 -21.81
N VAL A 139 -2.71 6.84 -22.20
CA VAL A 139 -3.88 6.55 -23.05
C VAL A 139 -3.42 6.02 -24.40
N GLU A 140 -2.41 6.65 -25.01
CA GLU A 140 -1.85 6.16 -26.29
C GLU A 140 -1.23 4.77 -26.15
N GLU A 141 -0.57 4.47 -25.03
CA GLU A 141 -0.06 3.12 -24.76
C GLU A 141 -1.19 2.08 -24.67
N MET A 142 -2.31 2.43 -24.01
CA MET A 142 -3.47 1.56 -23.85
C MET A 142 -4.24 1.31 -25.15
N LYS A 143 -4.13 2.21 -26.14
CA LYS A 143 -4.73 2.04 -27.49
C LYS A 143 -3.97 1.04 -28.37
N LYS A 144 -2.73 0.69 -28.02
CA LYS A 144 -1.93 -0.26 -28.82
C LYS A 144 -2.57 -1.64 -28.79
N ARG A 145 -2.41 -2.39 -29.89
CA ARG A 145 -2.87 -3.79 -30.00
C ARG A 145 -2.33 -4.68 -28.89
N GLN A 146 -1.11 -4.40 -28.41
CA GLN A 146 -0.50 -5.04 -27.25
C GLN A 146 0.15 -3.97 -26.37
N PRO A 147 -0.53 -3.50 -25.31
CA PRO A 147 0.02 -2.53 -24.38
C PRO A 147 1.20 -3.11 -23.58
N ASN A 148 2.26 -2.33 -23.38
CA ASN A 148 3.37 -2.71 -22.51
C ASN A 148 2.94 -2.65 -21.04
N ARG A 149 2.67 -3.81 -20.45
CA ARG A 149 2.17 -3.94 -19.07
C ARG A 149 3.11 -3.32 -18.02
N THR A 150 4.42 -3.47 -18.19
CA THR A 150 5.41 -2.91 -17.26
C THR A 150 5.41 -1.38 -17.31
N LEU A 151 5.40 -0.82 -18.52
CA LEU A 151 5.33 0.63 -18.73
C LEU A 151 4.01 1.20 -18.18
N VAL A 152 2.89 0.51 -18.41
CA VAL A 152 1.58 0.89 -17.89
C VAL A 152 1.59 0.90 -16.36
N SER A 153 2.10 -0.14 -15.71
CA SER A 153 2.16 -0.22 -14.24
C SER A 153 3.04 0.89 -13.66
N GLN A 154 4.21 1.14 -14.25
CA GLN A 154 5.10 2.23 -13.84
C GLN A 154 4.44 3.60 -13.98
N LYS A 155 3.81 3.90 -15.13
CA LYS A 155 3.11 5.17 -15.35
C LYS A 155 1.91 5.33 -14.42
N MET A 156 1.19 4.24 -14.14
CA MET A 156 0.08 4.25 -13.20
C MET A 156 0.54 4.54 -11.77
N ASP A 157 1.74 4.08 -11.38
CA ASP A 157 2.33 4.34 -10.07
C ASP A 157 2.72 5.80 -9.90
N GLN A 158 3.45 6.35 -10.89
CA GLN A 158 3.86 7.76 -10.91
C GLN A 158 2.66 8.70 -10.83
N LYS A 159 1.57 8.37 -11.53
CA LYS A 159 0.35 9.21 -11.58
C LYS A 159 -0.70 8.87 -10.53
N PHE A 160 -0.38 8.04 -9.55
CA PHE A 160 -1.32 7.68 -8.49
C PHE A 160 -1.89 8.92 -7.79
N GLN A 161 -1.03 9.90 -7.52
CA GLN A 161 -1.41 11.08 -6.75
C GLN A 161 -2.37 11.99 -7.53
N LEU A 162 -2.05 12.27 -8.81
CA LEU A 162 -2.92 13.03 -9.71
C LEU A 162 -4.31 12.38 -9.81
N ARG A 163 -4.32 11.09 -10.14
CA ARG A 163 -5.56 10.34 -10.32
C ARG A 163 -6.39 10.30 -9.05
N ARG A 164 -5.74 10.07 -7.90
CA ARG A 164 -6.42 10.01 -6.61
C ARG A 164 -7.03 11.36 -6.24
N ARG A 165 -6.31 12.45 -6.52
CA ARG A 165 -6.80 13.81 -6.36
C ARG A 165 -8.01 14.09 -7.24
N GLU A 166 -7.92 13.80 -8.54
CA GLU A 166 -9.04 13.95 -9.48
C GLU A 166 -10.28 13.19 -8.99
N LEU A 167 -10.12 11.92 -8.60
CA LEU A 167 -11.20 11.07 -8.10
C LEU A 167 -11.88 11.60 -6.83
N VAL A 168 -11.09 12.11 -5.90
CA VAL A 168 -11.57 12.55 -4.58
C VAL A 168 -12.16 13.96 -4.63
N GLU A 169 -11.55 14.87 -5.39
CA GLU A 169 -11.96 16.27 -5.48
C GLU A 169 -13.12 16.46 -6.46
N THR A 170 -13.06 15.81 -7.63
CA THR A 170 -14.05 16.06 -8.70
C THR A 170 -15.17 15.02 -8.73
N GLY A 171 -14.99 13.86 -8.09
CA GLY A 171 -15.97 12.77 -8.09
C GLY A 171 -16.53 12.45 -9.48
N PRO A 172 -15.67 12.24 -10.51
CA PRO A 172 -16.12 12.20 -11.89
C PRO A 172 -16.98 10.95 -12.17
N PRO A 173 -17.90 11.01 -13.15
CA PRO A 173 -18.65 9.83 -13.58
C PRO A 173 -17.73 8.70 -14.05
N VAL A 174 -18.19 7.45 -13.89
CA VAL A 174 -17.42 6.26 -14.29
C VAL A 174 -17.02 6.32 -15.77
N GLN A 175 -17.89 6.84 -16.64
CA GLN A 175 -17.58 7.02 -18.06
C GLN A 175 -16.31 7.87 -18.28
N LYS A 176 -16.23 9.03 -17.63
CA LYS A 176 -15.07 9.92 -17.69
C LYS A 176 -13.82 9.25 -17.10
N MET A 177 -13.99 8.41 -16.08
CA MET A 177 -12.89 7.62 -15.51
C MET A 177 -12.35 6.56 -16.46
N VAL A 178 -13.22 5.86 -17.20
CA VAL A 178 -12.82 4.90 -18.23
C VAL A 178 -12.03 5.62 -19.31
N GLU A 179 -12.50 6.77 -19.79
CA GLU A 179 -11.81 7.54 -20.84
C GLU A 179 -10.43 8.04 -20.39
N ARG A 180 -10.35 8.61 -19.19
CA ARG A 180 -9.11 9.24 -18.68
C ARG A 180 -8.10 8.23 -18.13
N TRP A 181 -8.57 7.13 -17.55
CA TRP A 181 -7.77 6.15 -16.81
C TRP A 181 -8.12 4.71 -17.18
N GLN A 182 -8.15 4.40 -18.48
CA GLN A 182 -8.48 3.08 -19.03
C GLN A 182 -7.77 1.91 -18.32
N ALA A 183 -6.48 2.11 -17.99
CA ALA A 183 -5.68 1.10 -17.32
C ALA A 183 -6.26 0.65 -15.97
N LEU A 184 -7.00 1.50 -15.22
CA LEU A 184 -7.65 1.12 -13.95
C LEU A 184 -8.64 -0.02 -14.10
N PHE A 185 -9.20 -0.21 -15.29
CA PHE A 185 -10.21 -1.24 -15.58
C PHE A 185 -9.58 -2.55 -16.06
N THR A 186 -8.26 -2.69 -15.93
CA THR A 186 -7.57 -3.97 -16.10
C THR A 186 -7.42 -4.66 -14.75
N GLU A 187 -7.58 -5.99 -14.72
CA GLU A 187 -7.50 -6.79 -13.49
C GLU A 187 -6.23 -6.49 -12.67
N SER A 188 -5.06 -6.48 -13.32
CA SER A 188 -3.79 -6.19 -12.62
C SER A 188 -3.76 -4.80 -12.00
N GLN A 189 -4.28 -3.77 -12.68
CA GLN A 189 -4.28 -2.43 -12.12
C GLN A 189 -5.33 -2.23 -11.04
N VAL A 190 -6.41 -3.01 -11.02
CA VAL A 190 -7.34 -3.01 -9.88
C VAL A 190 -6.63 -3.45 -8.61
N PHE A 191 -5.83 -4.52 -8.67
CA PHE A 191 -5.03 -4.98 -7.54
C PHE A 191 -3.96 -3.96 -7.14
N ASP A 192 -3.21 -3.43 -8.10
CA ASP A 192 -2.18 -2.43 -7.84
C ASP A 192 -2.78 -1.17 -7.21
N GLU A 193 -3.89 -0.66 -7.74
CA GLU A 193 -4.54 0.54 -7.24
C GLU A 193 -5.14 0.34 -5.86
N PHE A 194 -5.73 -0.83 -5.59
CA PHE A 194 -6.17 -1.19 -4.24
C PHE A 194 -4.99 -1.19 -3.27
N ASN A 195 -3.87 -1.78 -3.65
CA ASN A 195 -2.66 -1.78 -2.83
C ASN A 195 -2.17 -0.35 -2.58
N ARG A 196 -2.17 0.51 -3.60
CA ARG A 196 -1.83 1.93 -3.45
C ARG A 196 -2.77 2.66 -2.50
N ILE A 197 -4.07 2.36 -2.49
CA ILE A 197 -5.04 3.04 -1.62
C ILE A 197 -5.01 2.51 -0.18
N ALA A 198 -4.97 1.19 -0.02
CA ALA A 198 -5.18 0.49 1.25
C ALA A 198 -3.88 -0.04 1.89
N CYS A 199 -2.75 0.01 1.19
CA CYS A 199 -1.47 -0.61 1.56
C CYS A 199 -1.62 -2.11 1.92
N LYS A 200 -2.44 -2.81 1.14
CA LYS A 200 -2.75 -4.23 1.32
C LYS A 200 -2.66 -4.95 -0.01
N ASN A 201 -2.05 -6.13 0.00
CA ASN A 201 -2.01 -7.00 -1.17
C ASN A 201 -3.32 -7.79 -1.23
N LEU A 202 -4.34 -7.22 -1.89
CA LEU A 202 -5.66 -7.83 -1.98
C LEU A 202 -5.62 -9.26 -2.54
N GLN A 203 -4.83 -9.48 -3.60
CA GLN A 203 -4.74 -10.79 -4.24
C GLN A 203 -4.22 -11.83 -3.26
N ARG A 204 -3.07 -11.58 -2.64
CA ARG A 204 -2.48 -12.49 -1.65
C ARG A 204 -3.41 -12.69 -0.45
N ASP A 205 -3.88 -11.59 0.15
CA ASP A 205 -4.71 -11.65 1.36
C ASP A 205 -6.03 -12.40 1.09
N PHE A 206 -6.59 -12.28 -0.13
CA PHE A 206 -7.78 -13.02 -0.55
C PHE A 206 -7.51 -14.52 -0.73
N PHE A 207 -6.44 -14.89 -1.44
CA PHE A 207 -6.11 -16.31 -1.65
C PHE A 207 -5.67 -17.00 -0.35
N GLU A 208 -4.90 -16.33 0.50
CA GLU A 208 -4.55 -16.86 1.83
C GLU A 208 -5.81 -17.11 2.68
N ALA A 209 -6.77 -16.18 2.66
CA ALA A 209 -8.04 -16.36 3.36
C ALA A 209 -8.85 -17.51 2.75
N LEU A 210 -8.94 -17.60 1.43
CA LEU A 210 -9.61 -18.72 0.75
C LEU A 210 -8.99 -20.05 1.16
N ASP A 211 -7.67 -20.20 1.07
CA ASP A 211 -6.97 -21.44 1.41
C ASP A 211 -7.21 -21.81 2.88
N HIS A 212 -7.17 -20.82 3.78
CA HIS A 212 -7.42 -21.03 5.20
C HIS A 212 -8.84 -21.53 5.49
N TYR A 213 -9.87 -20.95 4.84
CA TYR A 213 -11.27 -21.28 5.12
C TYR A 213 -11.83 -22.44 4.29
N THR A 214 -11.20 -22.78 3.15
CA THR A 214 -11.67 -23.81 2.22
C THR A 214 -11.92 -25.17 2.89
N PRO A 215 -11.03 -25.72 3.73
CA PRO A 215 -11.27 -27.01 4.39
C PRO A 215 -12.55 -27.02 5.22
N ARG A 216 -12.83 -25.92 5.93
CA ARG A 216 -14.04 -25.77 6.74
C ARG A 216 -15.29 -25.67 5.87
N PHE A 217 -15.24 -24.94 4.76
CA PHE A 217 -16.36 -24.88 3.82
C PHE A 217 -16.66 -26.26 3.22
N ILE A 218 -15.65 -27.01 2.82
CA ILE A 218 -15.81 -28.38 2.30
C ILE A 218 -16.50 -29.28 3.35
N HIS A 219 -16.08 -29.20 4.61
CA HIS A 219 -16.70 -29.97 5.69
C HIS A 219 -18.18 -29.61 5.86
N ILE A 220 -18.51 -28.31 5.89
CA ILE A 220 -19.89 -27.84 5.98
C ILE A 220 -20.70 -28.33 4.78
N PHE A 221 -20.15 -28.26 3.56
CA PHE A 221 -20.85 -28.68 2.35
C PHE A 221 -21.15 -30.17 2.35
N LYS A 222 -20.20 -31.01 2.80
CA LYS A 222 -20.41 -32.47 2.96
C LYS A 222 -21.48 -32.82 4.00
N SER A 223 -21.69 -31.96 5.01
CA SER A 223 -22.71 -32.17 6.03
C SER A 223 -24.13 -31.82 5.57
N LYS A 224 -24.30 -31.13 4.44
CA LYS A 224 -25.62 -30.74 3.93
C LYS A 224 -26.29 -31.91 3.22
N THR A 225 -27.59 -32.08 3.48
CA THR A 225 -28.44 -33.12 2.90
C THR A 225 -29.56 -32.51 2.06
N GLY A 226 -30.41 -33.36 1.45
CA GLY A 226 -31.52 -32.92 0.61
C GLY A 226 -31.09 -32.49 -0.80
N SER A 227 -31.91 -31.70 -1.48
CA SER A 227 -31.62 -31.21 -2.84
C SER A 227 -30.34 -30.38 -2.91
N VAL A 228 -30.16 -29.45 -1.96
CA VAL A 228 -28.96 -28.60 -1.86
C VAL A 228 -27.71 -29.44 -1.60
N GLY A 229 -27.80 -30.45 -0.72
CA GLY A 229 -26.68 -31.36 -0.45
C GLY A 229 -26.23 -32.14 -1.69
N ARG A 230 -27.17 -32.61 -2.52
CA ARG A 230 -26.86 -33.31 -3.77
C ARG A 230 -26.12 -32.41 -4.76
N THR A 231 -26.61 -31.19 -4.99
CA THR A 231 -25.93 -30.22 -5.87
C THR A 231 -24.52 -29.88 -5.36
N LEU A 232 -24.35 -29.70 -4.06
CA LEU A 232 -23.02 -29.44 -3.47
C LEU A 232 -22.09 -30.64 -3.60
N ALA A 233 -22.60 -31.87 -3.48
CA ALA A 233 -21.81 -33.09 -3.68
C ALA A 233 -21.32 -33.22 -5.14
N GLU A 234 -22.20 -32.96 -6.11
CA GLU A 234 -21.84 -32.94 -7.54
C GLU A 234 -20.74 -31.91 -7.84
N LEU A 235 -20.84 -30.70 -7.29
CA LEU A 235 -19.82 -29.66 -7.43
C LEU A 235 -18.48 -30.07 -6.80
N LEU A 236 -18.51 -30.70 -5.62
CA LEU A 236 -17.29 -31.20 -4.96
C LEU A 236 -16.62 -32.32 -5.75
N GLU A 237 -17.38 -33.20 -6.42
CA GLU A 237 -16.84 -34.20 -7.32
C GLU A 237 -16.18 -33.59 -8.57
N GLN A 238 -16.74 -32.52 -9.12
CA GLN A 238 -16.12 -31.82 -10.25
C GLN A 238 -14.76 -31.22 -9.85
N ILE A 239 -14.69 -30.59 -8.67
CA ILE A 239 -13.45 -30.02 -8.13
C ILE A 239 -12.38 -31.09 -7.89
N SER A 240 -12.77 -32.27 -7.37
CA SER A 240 -11.83 -33.37 -7.17
C SER A 240 -11.33 -33.96 -8.50
N ARG A 241 -12.17 -34.09 -9.52
CA ARG A 241 -11.74 -34.59 -10.85
C ARG A 241 -10.74 -33.65 -11.54
N VAL A 242 -10.93 -32.33 -11.44
CA VAL A 242 -10.03 -31.33 -12.03
C VAL A 242 -8.67 -31.28 -11.33
N SER A 243 -8.61 -31.54 -10.02
CA SER A 243 -7.33 -31.62 -9.29
C SER A 243 -6.54 -32.88 -9.63
N HIS A 244 -7.21 -34.01 -9.88
CA HIS A 244 -6.55 -35.27 -10.28
C HIS A 244 -6.05 -35.26 -11.73
N SER A 245 -6.76 -34.60 -12.65
CA SER A 245 -6.32 -34.47 -14.04
C SER A 245 -5.07 -33.59 -14.19
N ARG A 246 -4.97 -32.49 -13.42
CA ARG A 246 -3.77 -31.64 -13.38
C ARG A 246 -2.54 -32.34 -12.79
N ALA A 247 -2.71 -33.23 -11.82
CA ALA A 247 -1.61 -34.01 -11.26
C ALA A 247 -1.03 -35.03 -12.26
N HIS A 248 -1.86 -35.63 -13.11
CA HIS A 248 -1.41 -36.57 -14.14
C HIS A 248 -0.66 -35.87 -15.29
N SER A 249 -0.98 -34.62 -15.62
CA SER A 249 -0.24 -33.85 -16.63
C SER A 249 1.15 -33.39 -16.18
N HIS A 250 1.44 -33.34 -14.88
CA HIS A 250 2.76 -32.97 -14.35
C HIS A 250 3.69 -34.16 -14.08
N THR A 251 3.21 -35.40 -14.26
CA THR A 251 4.01 -36.62 -14.04
C THR A 251 4.49 -37.25 -15.36
N VAL A 252 4.10 -36.68 -16.50
CA VAL A 252 4.54 -37.12 -17.83
C VAL A 252 5.38 -36.00 -18.44
N HIS A 253 6.61 -35.83 -17.94
CA HIS A 253 7.75 -35.25 -18.64
C HIS A 253 9.04 -35.68 -17.96
#